data_AF-A0A2H1VTX5-F1
#
_entry.id   AF-A0A2H1VTX5-F1
#
_cell.length_a   1.000
_cell.length_b   1.000
_cell.length_c   1.000
_cell.angle_alpha   90.00
_cell.angle_beta   90.00
_cell.angle_gamma   90.00
#
_symmetry.space_group_name_H-M   'P 1'
#
loop_
_entity.id
_entity.type
_entity.pdbx_description
1 polymer ?
#
loop_
_entity_poly.entity_id
_entity_poly.type
_entity_poly.pdbx_seq_one_letter_code
_entity_poly.pdbx_strand_id
1 'polypeptide(L)'
;MSWKQSHQIVGDSIKNMKTGEHKKVTLEANDDLLVAQCFVFFAAGFETSSTTLGYTLYELAKHEEMQQKVLNEVDAYLARHNNKLNYDCVTELPYLDAVIDETLRFYPVLGMIPRELMEDYTMPDGAKLTKGLRVHLPVYYLHHNPENYPEPEVFRPERFLGEEKRNINPYVYLPFGEGPRTCIG
;
A
#
# COMPACT_ATOMS: atom_id res chain seq x y z
N MET A 1 25.13 -12.24 3.73
CA MET A 1 24.42 -11.61 4.86
C MET A 1 25.32 -11.64 6.09
N SER A 2 25.94 -10.52 6.48
CA SER A 2 27.04 -10.47 7.47
C SER A 2 26.60 -10.40 8.94
N TRP A 3 25.31 -10.49 9.24
CA TRP A 3 24.79 -10.32 10.61
C TRP A 3 25.11 -11.51 11.54
N LYS A 4 25.35 -12.70 10.97
CA LYS A 4 25.74 -13.90 11.73
C LYS A 4 27.10 -13.77 12.45
N GLN A 5 27.92 -12.78 12.10
CA GLN A 5 29.26 -12.61 12.67
C GLN A 5 29.35 -11.45 13.67
N SER A 6 28.46 -10.45 13.60
CA SER A 6 28.57 -9.22 14.41
C SER A 6 27.38 -8.94 15.33
N HIS A 7 26.28 -9.70 15.25
CA HIS A 7 25.00 -9.38 15.93
C HIS A 7 24.55 -7.93 15.67
N GLN A 8 24.87 -7.40 14.49
CA GLN A 8 24.58 -6.02 14.14
C GLN A 8 23.89 -5.96 12.78
N ILE A 9 22.83 -5.17 12.71
CA ILE A 9 22.18 -4.74 11.48
C ILE A 9 22.69 -3.34 11.15
N VAL A 10 23.31 -3.18 9.99
CA VAL A 10 23.81 -1.89 9.50
C VAL A 10 22.95 -1.45 8.33
N GLY A 11 22.33 -0.27 8.44
CA GLY A 11 21.46 0.30 7.42
C GLY A 11 21.78 1.77 7.14
N ASP A 12 21.17 2.34 6.11
CA ASP A 12 21.27 3.77 5.83
C ASP A 12 20.39 4.59 6.77
N SER A 13 20.89 5.74 7.24
CA SER A 13 20.09 6.66 8.03
C SER A 13 18.97 7.24 7.17
N ILE A 14 17.74 7.25 7.67
CA ILE A 14 16.62 7.91 6.99
C ILE A 14 16.85 9.42 6.78
N LYS A 15 17.78 10.04 7.51
CA LYS A 15 18.16 11.45 7.31
C LYS A 15 18.91 11.69 5.99
N ASN A 16 19.55 10.65 5.46
CA ASN A 16 20.37 10.72 4.24
C ASN A 16 19.58 11.26 3.03
N MET A 17 18.28 10.97 2.93
CA MET A 17 17.48 11.49 1.80
C MET A 17 17.23 12.99 1.87
N LYS A 18 17.37 13.59 3.05
CA LYS A 18 17.19 15.04 3.24
C LYS A 18 18.51 15.80 3.04
N THR A 19 19.62 15.19 3.42
CA THR A 19 20.95 15.83 3.44
C THR A 19 21.84 15.46 2.24
N GLY A 20 21.51 14.38 1.52
CA GLY A 20 22.38 13.78 0.51
C GLY A 20 23.58 13.05 1.11
N GLU A 21 23.63 12.88 2.43
CA GLU A 21 24.71 12.16 3.11
C GLU A 21 24.57 10.63 2.94
N HIS A 22 25.64 9.89 3.25
CA HIS A 22 25.65 8.43 3.27
C HIS A 22 25.97 7.90 4.67
N LYS A 23 25.28 8.43 5.68
CA LYS A 23 25.48 8.01 7.07
C LYS A 23 24.86 6.62 7.31
N LYS A 24 25.66 5.69 7.84
CA LYS A 24 25.17 4.39 8.30
C LYS A 24 24.70 4.47 9.75
N VAL A 25 23.69 3.69 10.08
CA VAL A 25 23.20 3.42 11.43
C VAL A 25 23.37 1.95 11.74
N THR A 26 23.74 1.66 12.98
CA THR A 26 23.95 0.30 13.47
C THR A 26 22.96 0.01 14.59
N LEU A 27 22.30 -1.14 14.50
CA LEU A 27 21.39 -1.67 15.52
C LEU A 27 21.90 -3.03 15.96
N GLU A 28 21.82 -3.30 17.27
CA GLU A 28 22.10 -4.62 17.81
C GLU A 28 20.95 -5.58 17.47
N ALA A 29 21.27 -6.72 16.84
CA ALA A 29 20.33 -7.76 16.46
C ALA A 29 20.18 -8.78 17.59
N ASN A 30 19.65 -8.33 18.73
CA ASN A 30 19.32 -9.19 19.86
C ASN A 30 17.97 -9.90 19.67
N ASP A 31 17.72 -10.93 20.47
CA ASP A 31 16.51 -11.75 20.37
C ASP A 31 15.24 -10.92 20.54
N ASP A 32 15.24 -9.94 21.46
CA ASP A 32 14.10 -9.04 21.67
C ASP A 32 13.74 -8.25 20.41
N LEU A 33 14.75 -7.70 19.72
CA LEU A 33 14.53 -6.99 18.45
C LEU A 33 13.98 -7.95 17.39
N LEU A 34 14.56 -9.14 17.24
CA LEU A 34 14.14 -10.11 16.23
C LEU A 34 12.70 -10.58 16.47
N VAL A 35 12.35 -10.90 17.72
CA VAL A 35 10.99 -11.28 18.11
C VAL A 35 10.01 -10.13 17.88
N ALA A 36 10.38 -8.90 18.25
CA ALA A 36 9.55 -7.73 18.00
C ALA A 36 9.30 -7.49 16.50
N GLN A 37 10.32 -7.66 15.65
CA GLN A 37 10.14 -7.56 14.20
C GLN A 37 9.23 -8.65 13.63
N CYS A 38 9.38 -9.90 14.09
CA CYS A 38 8.48 -11.00 13.69
C CYS A 38 7.01 -10.69 14.03
N PHE A 39 6.78 -10.14 15.23
CA PHE A 39 5.43 -9.72 15.63
C PHE A 39 4.89 -8.60 14.74
N VAL A 40 5.70 -7.57 14.45
CA VAL A 40 5.29 -6.47 13.58
C VAL A 40 4.96 -6.95 12.18
N PHE A 41 5.78 -7.82 11.57
CA PHE A 41 5.50 -8.37 10.25
C PHE A 41 4.23 -9.20 10.22
N PHE A 42 4.00 -10.03 11.23
CA PHE A 42 2.77 -10.80 11.34
C PHE A 42 1.55 -9.91 11.49
N ALA A 43 1.56 -8.97 12.44
CA ALA A 43 0.42 -8.09 12.70
C ALA A 43 0.10 -7.20 11.48
N ALA A 44 1.13 -6.53 10.93
CA ALA A 44 0.96 -5.65 9.78
C ALA A 44 0.47 -6.41 8.53
N GLY A 45 1.02 -7.59 8.26
CA GLY A 45 0.62 -8.41 7.12
C GLY A 45 -0.75 -9.08 7.29
N PHE A 46 -1.14 -9.41 8.52
CA PHE A 46 -2.40 -10.09 8.80
C PHE A 46 -3.60 -9.13 8.80
N GLU A 47 -3.55 -8.06 9.60
CA GLU A 47 -4.72 -7.18 9.81
C GLU A 47 -5.09 -6.46 8.52
N THR A 48 -4.10 -5.93 7.79
CA THR A 48 -4.33 -5.22 6.53
C THR A 48 -4.85 -6.16 5.44
N SER A 49 -4.19 -7.30 5.21
CA SER A 49 -4.58 -8.23 4.16
C SER A 49 -5.96 -8.87 4.44
N SER A 50 -6.22 -9.29 5.68
CA SER A 50 -7.51 -9.90 6.03
C SER A 50 -8.67 -8.92 5.87
N THR A 51 -8.46 -7.64 6.22
CA THR A 51 -9.46 -6.58 6.03
C THR A 51 -9.73 -6.34 4.56
N THR A 52 -8.69 -6.19 3.73
CA THR A 52 -8.84 -6.01 2.28
C THR A 52 -9.56 -7.21 1.65
N LEU A 53 -9.15 -8.44 1.95
CA LEU A 53 -9.81 -9.65 1.45
C LEU A 53 -11.28 -9.71 1.87
N GLY A 54 -11.59 -9.34 3.12
CA GLY A 54 -12.97 -9.27 3.61
C GLY A 54 -13.84 -8.31 2.80
N TYR A 55 -13.36 -7.10 2.55
CA TYR A 55 -14.07 -6.11 1.74
C TYR A 55 -14.14 -6.48 0.25
N THR A 56 -13.09 -7.07 -0.31
CA THR A 56 -13.11 -7.59 -1.69
C THR A 56 -14.21 -8.63 -1.84
N LEU A 57 -14.29 -9.62 -0.94
CA LEU A 57 -15.34 -10.64 -0.97
C LEU A 57 -16.73 -10.03 -0.75
N TYR A 58 -16.84 -9.03 0.13
CA TYR A 58 -18.10 -8.31 0.38
C TYR A 58 -18.60 -7.60 -0.89
N GLU A 59 -17.74 -6.89 -1.60
CA GLU A 59 -18.15 -6.21 -2.84
C GLU A 59 -18.47 -7.17 -3.97
N LEU A 60 -17.72 -8.27 -4.12
CA LEU A 60 -18.06 -9.31 -5.09
C LEU A 60 -19.40 -9.97 -4.78
N ALA A 61 -19.70 -10.24 -3.50
CA ALA A 61 -20.98 -10.80 -3.10
C ALA A 61 -22.18 -9.87 -3.37
N LYS A 62 -21.96 -8.55 -3.41
CA LYS A 62 -22.98 -7.55 -3.78
C LYS A 62 -23.15 -7.38 -5.28
N HIS A 63 -22.15 -7.76 -6.07
CA HIS A 63 -22.10 -7.52 -7.51
C HIS A 63 -21.87 -8.85 -8.26
N GLU A 64 -22.95 -9.61 -8.45
CA GLU A 64 -22.92 -10.94 -9.10
C GLU A 64 -22.23 -10.91 -10.48
N GLU A 65 -22.44 -9.85 -11.27
CA GLU A 65 -21.77 -9.69 -12.56
C GLU A 65 -20.25 -9.57 -12.43
N MET A 66 -19.75 -8.84 -11.42
CA MET A 66 -18.31 -8.70 -11.16
C MET A 66 -17.74 -10.00 -10.62
N GLN A 67 -18.46 -10.68 -9.73
CA GLN A 67 -18.11 -12.00 -9.23
C GLN A 67 -17.96 -13.01 -10.37
N GLN A 68 -18.92 -13.06 -11.29
CA GLN A 68 -18.86 -13.96 -12.43
C GLN A 68 -17.68 -13.65 -13.36
N LYS A 69 -17.36 -12.36 -13.58
CA LYS A 69 -16.17 -11.96 -14.35
C LYS A 69 -14.88 -12.47 -13.70
N VAL A 70 -14.72 -12.30 -12.39
CA VAL A 70 -13.55 -12.81 -11.65
C VAL A 70 -13.46 -14.34 -11.74
N LEU A 71 -14.57 -15.05 -11.53
CA LEU A 71 -14.61 -16.52 -11.65
C LEU A 71 -14.20 -16.98 -13.05
N ASN A 72 -14.75 -16.37 -14.09
CA ASN A 72 -14.40 -16.69 -15.48
C ASN A 72 -12.91 -16.43 -15.76
N GLU A 73 -12.34 -15.36 -15.22
CA GLU A 73 -10.91 -15.04 -15.37
C GLU A 73 -10.03 -16.10 -14.69
N VAL A 74 -10.37 -16.50 -13.46
CA VAL A 74 -9.67 -17.53 -12.70
C VAL A 74 -9.79 -18.90 -13.37
N ASP A 75 -10.98 -19.28 -13.83
CA ASP A 75 -11.21 -20.55 -14.54
C ASP A 75 -10.42 -20.59 -15.85
N ALA A 76 -10.39 -19.50 -16.60
CA ALA A 76 -9.59 -19.38 -17.82
C ALA A 76 -8.09 -19.49 -17.53
N TYR A 77 -7.60 -18.90 -16.43
CA TYR A 77 -6.22 -19.07 -16.00
C TYR A 77 -5.91 -20.53 -15.68
N LEU A 78 -6.72 -21.16 -14.83
CA LEU A 78 -6.52 -22.57 -14.43
C LEU A 78 -6.55 -23.51 -15.62
N ALA A 79 -7.46 -23.31 -16.59
CA ALA A 79 -7.53 -24.11 -17.81
C ALA A 79 -6.23 -24.05 -18.64
N ARG A 80 -5.60 -22.86 -18.75
CA ARG A 80 -4.31 -22.70 -19.45
C ARG A 80 -3.14 -23.32 -18.69
N HIS A 81 -3.22 -23.38 -17.37
CA HIS A 81 -2.16 -23.84 -16.47
C HIS A 81 -2.37 -25.27 -15.94
N ASN A 82 -3.16 -26.09 -16.63
CA ASN A 82 -3.46 -27.48 -16.25
C ASN A 82 -4.02 -27.62 -14.82
N ASN A 83 -4.91 -26.71 -14.43
CA ASN A 83 -5.50 -26.60 -13.09
C ASN A 83 -4.47 -26.46 -11.96
N LYS A 84 -3.34 -25.81 -12.23
CA LYS A 84 -2.32 -25.49 -11.21
C LYS A 84 -2.25 -24.00 -10.99
N LEU A 85 -2.13 -23.62 -9.72
CA LEU A 85 -1.84 -22.25 -9.33
C LEU A 85 -0.32 -22.07 -9.32
N ASN A 86 0.17 -21.21 -10.23
CA ASN A 86 1.57 -20.83 -10.32
C ASN A 86 1.71 -19.36 -9.92
N TYR A 87 2.92 -18.92 -9.57
CA TYR A 87 3.16 -17.52 -9.18
C TYR A 87 2.78 -16.52 -10.28
N ASP A 88 2.85 -16.92 -11.55
CA ASP A 88 2.50 -16.08 -12.70
C ASP A 88 1.07 -15.52 -12.65
N CYS A 89 0.17 -16.13 -11.86
CA CYS A 89 -1.19 -15.64 -11.63
C CYS A 89 -1.25 -14.18 -11.17
N VAL A 90 -0.23 -13.69 -10.45
CA VAL A 90 -0.16 -12.31 -9.95
C VAL A 90 -0.10 -11.27 -11.07
N THR A 91 0.18 -11.69 -12.30
CA THR A 91 0.23 -10.82 -13.50
C THR A 91 -0.79 -11.21 -14.57
N GLU A 92 -1.45 -12.35 -14.43
CA GLU A 92 -2.37 -12.91 -15.43
C GLU A 92 -3.86 -12.80 -15.05
N LEU A 93 -4.18 -12.13 -13.93
CA LEU A 93 -5.54 -11.93 -13.44
C LEU A 93 -5.87 -10.43 -13.31
N PRO A 94 -5.83 -9.66 -14.43
CA PRO A 94 -5.96 -8.21 -14.39
C PRO A 94 -7.29 -7.70 -13.85
N TYR A 95 -8.41 -8.41 -14.05
CA TYR A 95 -9.69 -7.98 -13.49
C TYR A 95 -9.74 -8.21 -11.99
N LEU A 96 -9.26 -9.36 -11.48
CA LEU A 96 -9.12 -9.58 -10.05
C LEU A 96 -8.18 -8.56 -9.40
N ASP A 97 -7.05 -8.24 -10.02
CA ASP A 97 -6.13 -7.19 -9.55
C ASP A 97 -6.84 -5.83 -9.47
N ALA A 98 -7.61 -5.47 -10.49
CA ALA A 98 -8.41 -4.25 -10.51
C ALA A 98 -9.51 -4.21 -9.43
N VAL A 99 -10.12 -5.35 -9.09
CA VAL A 99 -11.08 -5.45 -7.98
C VAL A 99 -10.38 -5.22 -6.63
N ILE A 100 -9.18 -5.76 -6.45
CA ILE A 100 -8.38 -5.56 -5.23
C ILE A 100 -7.95 -4.09 -5.12
N ASP A 101 -7.47 -3.50 -6.21
CA ASP A 101 -7.10 -2.09 -6.28
C ASP A 101 -8.30 -1.17 -5.94
N GLU A 102 -9.48 -1.44 -6.53
CA GLU A 102 -10.69 -0.68 -6.21
C GLU A 102 -11.15 -0.91 -4.77
N THR A 103 -10.95 -2.10 -4.20
CA THR A 103 -11.19 -2.36 -2.77
C THR A 103 -10.29 -1.48 -1.90
N LEU A 104 -9.01 -1.40 -2.22
CA LEU A 104 -8.05 -0.57 -1.47
C LEU A 104 -8.35 0.93 -1.59
N ARG A 105 -8.92 1.38 -2.72
CA ARG A 105 -9.44 2.74 -2.88
C ARG A 105 -10.70 2.97 -2.06
N PHE A 106 -11.67 2.08 -2.16
CA PHE A 106 -13.00 2.24 -1.55
C PHE A 106 -12.96 2.05 -0.03
N TYR A 107 -12.13 1.11 0.43
CA TYR A 107 -11.98 0.73 1.84
C TYR A 107 -10.50 0.79 2.26
N PRO A 108 -9.89 1.99 2.32
CA PRO A 108 -8.51 2.11 2.72
C PRO A 108 -8.34 1.71 4.19
N VAL A 109 -7.56 0.65 4.44
CA VAL A 109 -7.31 0.14 5.80
C VAL A 109 -6.73 1.24 6.71
N LEU A 110 -5.86 2.10 6.14
CA LEU A 110 -5.35 3.29 6.79
C LEU A 110 -5.91 4.55 6.12
N GLY A 111 -7.06 5.04 6.60
CA GLY A 111 -7.73 6.23 6.06
C GLY A 111 -6.96 7.55 6.25
N MET A 112 -5.88 7.55 7.02
CA MET A 112 -5.05 8.71 7.32
C MET A 112 -3.60 8.28 7.56
N ILE A 113 -2.65 9.04 7.04
CA ILE A 113 -1.22 8.85 7.33
C ILE A 113 -0.69 10.07 8.11
N PRO A 114 -0.35 9.92 9.42
CA PRO A 114 0.18 11.02 10.22
C PRO A 114 1.69 11.24 10.03
N ARG A 115 2.11 12.49 10.16
CA ARG A 115 3.51 12.93 10.26
C ARG A 115 3.62 13.97 11.37
N GLU A 116 4.75 14.01 12.06
CA GLU A 116 5.08 15.07 13.01
C GLU A 116 6.36 15.76 12.55
N LEU A 117 6.36 17.09 12.56
CA LEU A 117 7.51 17.86 12.16
C LEU A 117 8.61 17.79 13.22
N MET A 118 9.78 17.29 12.83
CA MET A 118 10.95 17.21 13.71
C MET A 118 11.79 18.51 13.71
N GLU A 119 11.53 19.40 12.76
CA GLU A 119 12.17 20.71 12.57
C GLU A 119 11.20 21.64 11.83
N ASP A 120 11.42 22.94 11.92
CA ASP A 120 10.64 23.93 11.18
C ASP A 120 10.80 23.71 9.67
N TYR A 121 9.71 23.87 8.92
CA TYR A 121 9.69 23.67 7.47
C TYR A 121 8.94 24.81 6.78
N THR A 122 9.50 25.32 5.68
CA THR A 122 8.82 26.29 4.81
C THR A 122 8.38 25.57 3.55
N MET A 123 7.08 25.53 3.30
CA MET A 123 6.46 24.98 2.10
C MET A 123 6.86 25.82 0.87
N PRO A 124 6.80 25.28 -0.36
CA PRO A 124 7.14 26.02 -1.58
C PRO A 124 6.36 27.31 -1.81
N ASP A 125 5.15 27.42 -1.26
CA ASP A 125 4.28 28.61 -1.31
C ASP A 125 4.60 29.65 -0.21
N GLY A 126 5.61 29.38 0.62
CA GLY A 126 6.03 30.24 1.73
C GLY A 126 5.34 29.97 3.07
N ALA A 127 4.38 29.04 3.14
CA ALA A 127 3.74 28.67 4.39
C ALA A 127 4.76 28.06 5.37
N LYS A 128 4.77 28.54 6.62
CA LYS A 128 5.69 28.09 7.67
C LYS A 128 5.01 27.09 8.58
N LEU A 129 5.62 25.92 8.72
CA LEU A 129 5.21 24.87 9.61
C LEU A 129 6.24 24.75 10.75
N THR A 130 5.77 24.79 11.99
CA THR A 130 6.64 24.74 13.17
C THR A 130 6.91 23.30 13.60
N LYS A 131 8.09 23.06 14.18
CA LYS A 131 8.41 21.80 14.86
C LYS A 131 7.32 21.40 15.85
N GLY A 132 7.00 20.10 15.89
CA GLY A 132 5.95 19.50 16.72
C GLY A 132 4.56 19.57 16.09
N LEU A 133 4.37 20.31 14.98
CA LEU A 133 3.12 20.29 14.24
C LEU A 133 2.87 18.90 13.63
N ARG A 134 1.63 18.41 13.76
CA ARG A 134 1.18 17.17 13.11
C ARG A 134 0.51 17.48 11.78
N VAL A 135 0.94 16.78 10.74
CA VAL A 135 0.36 16.82 9.41
C VAL A 135 -0.32 15.48 9.16
N HIS A 136 -1.57 15.50 8.73
CA HIS A 136 -2.33 14.31 8.41
C HIS A 136 -2.60 14.29 6.92
N LEU A 137 -2.15 13.25 6.23
CA LEU A 137 -2.51 13.02 4.84
C LEU A 137 -3.86 12.29 4.83
N PRO A 138 -4.94 12.88 4.30
CA PRO A 138 -6.28 12.34 4.41
C PRO A 138 -6.54 11.33 3.28
N VAL A 139 -5.98 10.13 3.38
CA VAL A 139 -6.06 9.07 2.35
C VAL A 139 -7.50 8.78 1.94
N TYR A 140 -8.40 8.60 2.92
CA TYR A 140 -9.81 8.33 2.64
C TYR A 140 -10.46 9.44 1.80
N TYR A 141 -10.20 10.70 2.16
CA TYR A 141 -10.71 11.85 1.40
C TYR A 141 -10.15 11.88 -0.02
N LEU A 142 -8.85 11.65 -0.19
CA LEU A 142 -8.22 11.62 -1.51
C LEU A 142 -8.84 10.54 -2.41
N HIS A 143 -9.09 9.36 -1.85
CA HIS A 143 -9.69 8.21 -2.53
C HIS A 143 -11.17 8.40 -2.88
N HIS A 144 -11.88 9.27 -2.16
CA HIS A 144 -13.31 9.56 -2.34
C HIS A 144 -13.58 10.97 -2.90
N ASN A 145 -12.55 11.73 -3.28
CA ASN A 145 -12.75 13.06 -3.85
C ASN A 145 -13.21 12.91 -5.33
N PRO A 146 -14.39 13.43 -5.70
CA PRO A 146 -14.91 13.35 -7.07
C PRO A 146 -14.04 14.06 -8.11
N GLU A 147 -13.18 15.00 -7.72
CA GLU A 147 -12.19 15.62 -8.61
C GLU A 147 -11.12 14.64 -9.09
N ASN A 148 -10.81 13.62 -8.28
CA ASN A 148 -9.84 12.58 -8.62
C ASN A 148 -10.52 11.30 -9.12
N TYR A 149 -11.68 10.95 -8.53
CA TYR A 149 -12.43 9.74 -8.83
C TYR A 149 -13.90 10.09 -9.12
N PRO A 150 -14.29 10.31 -10.38
CA PRO A 150 -15.67 10.58 -10.74
C PRO A 150 -16.59 9.45 -10.25
N GLU A 151 -17.71 9.78 -9.60
CA GLU A 151 -18.58 8.79 -8.92
C GLU A 151 -17.83 7.97 -7.84
N PRO A 152 -17.23 8.64 -6.84
CA PRO A 152 -16.30 7.99 -5.90
C PRO A 152 -16.96 6.91 -5.03
N GLU A 153 -18.27 7.02 -4.80
CA GLU A 153 -19.11 6.10 -4.04
C GLU A 153 -19.56 4.87 -4.85
N VAL A 154 -19.22 4.79 -6.14
CA VAL A 154 -19.49 3.63 -6.99
C VAL A 154 -18.25 2.75 -7.03
N PHE A 155 -18.39 1.50 -6.60
CA PHE A 155 -17.36 0.47 -6.72
C PHE A 155 -17.19 0.08 -8.19
N ARG A 156 -16.11 0.54 -8.83
CA ARG A 156 -15.86 0.37 -10.26
C ARG A 156 -14.42 -0.08 -10.52
N PRO A 157 -14.15 -1.41 -10.53
CA PRO A 157 -12.83 -1.96 -10.84
C PRO A 157 -12.22 -1.45 -12.15
N GLU A 158 -13.05 -1.09 -13.12
CA GLU A 158 -12.62 -0.61 -14.44
C GLU A 158 -11.72 0.65 -14.40
N ARG A 159 -11.74 1.41 -13.29
CA ARG A 159 -10.79 2.52 -13.05
C ARG A 159 -9.33 2.06 -13.07
N PHE A 160 -9.09 0.83 -12.63
CA PHE A 160 -7.78 0.21 -12.52
C PHE A 160 -7.49 -0.70 -13.73
N LEU A 161 -8.06 -0.39 -14.89
CA LEU A 161 -7.77 -1.06 -16.16
C LEU A 161 -7.37 -0.06 -17.25
N GLY A 162 -6.65 -0.55 -18.26
CA GLY A 162 -6.44 0.15 -19.53
C GLY A 162 -5.81 1.54 -19.42
N GLU A 163 -6.49 2.55 -20.00
CA GLU A 163 -6.05 3.95 -19.97
C GLU A 163 -6.42 4.65 -18.66
N GLU A 164 -7.53 4.28 -18.01
CA GLU A 164 -7.92 4.89 -16.73
C GLU A 164 -6.85 4.64 -15.66
N LYS A 165 -6.32 3.41 -15.54
CA LYS A 165 -5.23 3.08 -14.58
C LYS A 165 -4.00 3.98 -14.79
N ARG A 166 -3.67 4.28 -16.05
CA ARG A 166 -2.51 5.10 -16.42
C ARG A 166 -2.67 6.58 -16.06
N ASN A 167 -3.90 7.04 -15.91
CA ASN A 167 -4.22 8.43 -15.57
C ASN A 167 -4.40 8.65 -14.06
N ILE A 168 -4.34 7.59 -13.24
CA ILE A 168 -4.43 7.72 -11.79
C ILE A 168 -3.19 8.45 -11.27
N ASN A 169 -3.42 9.54 -10.53
CA ASN A 169 -2.34 10.27 -9.87
C ASN A 169 -1.77 9.42 -8.72
N PRO A 170 -0.47 9.07 -8.74
CA PRO A 170 0.15 8.25 -7.70
C PRO A 170 0.14 8.92 -6.32
N TYR A 171 0.02 10.25 -6.26
CA TYR A 171 -0.10 10.98 -4.98
C TYR A 171 -1.52 11.10 -4.46
N VAL A 172 -2.49 10.51 -5.16
CA VAL A 172 -3.89 10.38 -4.70
C VAL A 172 -4.15 8.94 -4.30
N TYR A 173 -3.80 7.96 -5.15
CA TYR A 173 -3.94 6.55 -4.84
C TYR A 173 -2.80 6.06 -3.92
N LEU A 174 -2.98 6.23 -2.62
CA LEU A 174 -1.99 5.90 -1.58
C LEU A 174 -2.35 4.69 -0.68
N PRO A 175 -2.74 3.51 -1.21
CA PRO A 175 -3.07 2.36 -0.37
C PRO A 175 -1.86 1.84 0.43
N PHE A 176 -0.65 2.05 -0.08
CA PHE A 176 0.61 1.63 0.54
C PHE A 176 1.47 2.82 1.00
N GLY A 177 0.92 4.04 0.94
CA GLY A 177 1.67 5.27 1.13
C GLY A 177 2.69 5.54 0.02
N GLU A 178 3.62 6.45 0.27
CA GLU A 178 4.65 6.85 -0.68
C GLU A 178 5.90 7.37 0.06
N GLY A 179 7.04 7.34 -0.61
CA GLY A 179 8.32 7.85 -0.13
C GLY A 179 8.99 6.90 0.88
N PRO A 180 9.79 7.42 1.82
CA PRO A 180 10.69 6.58 2.63
C PRO A 180 10.04 5.72 3.70
N ARG A 181 8.73 5.90 3.87
CA ARG A 181 7.90 5.12 4.79
C ARG A 181 6.81 4.39 4.00
N THR A 182 7.02 4.18 2.70
CA THR A 182 6.16 3.33 1.88
C THR A 182 6.12 1.92 2.45
N CYS A 183 5.00 1.22 2.28
CA CYS A 183 4.86 -0.18 2.66
C CYS A 183 5.92 -1.03 1.95
N ILE A 184 6.40 -2.08 2.62
CA ILE A 184 7.37 -3.05 2.07
C ILE A 184 6.75 -4.43 1.81
N GLY A 185 5.48 -4.60 2.20
CA GLY A 185 4.71 -5.84 2.04
C GLY A 185 4.05 -5.94 0.68
#